data_AF-A0A0N0V1R7-F1
#
_entry.id   AF-A0A0N0V1R7-F1
#
_cell.length_a   1.000
_cell.length_b   1.000
_cell.length_c   1.000
_cell.angle_alpha   90.00
_cell.angle_beta   90.00
_cell.angle_gamma   90.00
#
_symmetry.space_group_name_H-M   'P 1'
#
loop_
_entity.id
_entity.type
_entity.pdbx_description
1 polymer ?
#
loop_
_entity_poly.entity_id
_entity_poly.type
_entity_poly.pdbx_seq_one_letter_code
_entity_poly.pdbx_strand_id
1 'polypeptide(L)'
;MIKLKIENVGPIKDGYSSNNGFLDFTGLTVFIGNQGSGKSTVAKIFSTLSWIEKALVRGDYTAGYFCQFNQFKKKQLSYQGIDNYLNENSFIEYIGNAFRITYRNLKLKIEKSSSKSDYKFPKIMYVPAERNFVSSVDRPDLLKRLPLPLIGSLKWFSVYCPLIYRYKTFNQNHQTEWQ
;
A
#
# COMPACT_ATOMS: atom_id res chain seq x y z
N MET A 1 -1.22 -17.97 5.89
CA MET A 1 -2.31 -17.50 5.00
C MET A 1 -2.71 -16.13 5.49
N ILE A 2 -2.77 -15.15 4.61
CA ILE A 2 -2.99 -13.75 5.00
C ILE A 2 -4.48 -13.44 4.91
N LYS A 3 -5.03 -12.82 5.95
CA LYS A 3 -6.44 -12.40 6.00
C LYS A 3 -6.57 -10.92 6.28
N LEU A 4 -7.59 -10.28 5.70
CA LEU A 4 -7.94 -8.88 5.97
C LEU A 4 -9.44 -8.74 6.16
N LYS A 5 -9.81 -8.01 7.20
CA LYS A 5 -11.18 -7.60 7.47
C LYS A 5 -11.22 -6.08 7.58
N ILE A 6 -12.17 -5.45 6.91
CA ILE A 6 -12.33 -3.99 6.87
C ILE A 6 -13.82 -3.68 7.00
N GLU A 7 -14.18 -2.82 7.95
CA GLU A 7 -15.54 -2.35 8.15
C GLU A 7 -15.52 -0.84 8.42
N ASN A 8 -16.50 -0.10 7.91
CA ASN A 8 -16.66 1.34 8.10
C ASN A 8 -15.43 2.18 7.72
N VAL A 9 -14.78 1.88 6.59
CA VAL A 9 -13.64 2.65 6.07
C VAL A 9 -13.97 3.25 4.70
N GLY A 10 -14.22 4.56 4.68
CA GLY A 10 -14.55 5.32 3.47
C GLY A 10 -15.79 4.73 2.74
N PRO A 11 -15.63 4.25 1.49
CA PRO A 11 -16.72 3.63 0.74
C PRO A 11 -17.11 2.22 1.22
N ILE A 12 -16.27 1.57 2.04
CA ILE A 12 -16.56 0.24 2.59
C ILE A 12 -17.40 0.43 3.86
N LYS A 13 -18.67 0.00 3.83
CA LYS A 13 -19.60 0.08 4.97
C LYS A 13 -19.59 -1.21 5.77
N ASP A 14 -20.33 -2.22 5.31
CA ASP A 14 -20.56 -3.48 6.06
C ASP A 14 -19.40 -4.49 5.93
N GLY A 15 -18.36 -4.14 5.18
CA GLY A 15 -17.22 -5.03 4.94
C GLY A 15 -17.56 -6.20 4.03
N TYR A 16 -16.81 -7.30 4.16
CA TYR A 16 -17.03 -8.51 3.37
C TYR A 16 -18.10 -9.38 4.02
N SER A 17 -19.22 -9.64 3.35
CA SER A 17 -20.37 -10.31 3.98
C SER A 17 -20.17 -11.81 4.25
N SER A 18 -19.20 -12.45 3.58
CA SER A 18 -18.89 -13.87 3.76
C SER A 18 -17.64 -14.08 4.62
N ASN A 19 -17.38 -15.34 5.02
CA ASN A 19 -16.18 -15.74 5.77
C ASN A 19 -15.94 -14.92 7.05
N ASN A 20 -16.99 -14.64 7.83
CA ASN A 20 -16.95 -13.83 9.06
C ASN A 20 -16.34 -12.42 8.89
N GLY A 21 -16.38 -11.85 7.69
CA GLY A 21 -15.77 -10.54 7.40
C GLY A 21 -14.38 -10.60 6.79
N PHE A 22 -13.77 -11.78 6.65
CA PHE A 22 -12.39 -11.92 6.22
C PHE A 22 -12.25 -12.19 4.72
N LEU A 23 -11.48 -11.33 4.07
CA LEU A 23 -10.90 -11.54 2.76
C LEU A 23 -9.61 -12.35 2.90
N ASP A 24 -9.57 -13.52 2.27
CA ASP A 24 -8.36 -14.34 2.21
C ASP A 24 -7.53 -13.98 0.96
N PHE A 25 -6.23 -13.75 1.14
CA PHE A 25 -5.31 -13.44 0.04
C PHE A 25 -4.55 -14.69 -0.38
N THR A 26 -4.65 -15.04 -1.66
CA THR A 26 -3.96 -16.15 -2.30
C THR A 26 -2.93 -15.62 -3.31
N GLY A 27 -2.33 -16.50 -4.13
CA GLY A 27 -1.29 -16.09 -5.10
C GLY A 27 -1.74 -15.02 -6.09
N LEU A 28 -3.03 -15.01 -6.47
CA LEU A 28 -3.64 -13.96 -7.29
C LEU A 28 -5.03 -13.63 -6.74
N THR A 29 -5.25 -12.36 -6.42
CA THR A 29 -6.54 -11.85 -5.94
C THR A 29 -6.95 -10.65 -6.79
N VAL A 30 -8.12 -10.72 -7.41
CA VAL A 30 -8.64 -9.69 -8.31
C VAL A 30 -9.89 -9.06 -7.69
N PHE A 31 -9.90 -7.74 -7.54
CA PHE A 31 -11.08 -6.99 -7.06
C PHE A 31 -11.84 -6.39 -8.24
N ILE A 32 -13.11 -6.75 -8.40
CA ILE A 32 -14.00 -6.29 -9.48
C ILE A 32 -15.24 -5.63 -8.86
N GLY A 33 -15.82 -4.63 -9.55
CA GLY A 33 -17.04 -3.95 -9.12
C GLY A 33 -17.11 -2.50 -9.58
N ASN A 34 -18.20 -1.81 -9.24
CA ASN A 34 -18.51 -0.44 -9.69
C ASN A 34 -17.46 0.59 -9.25
N GLN A 35 -17.30 1.68 -10.01
CA GLN A 35 -16.44 2.80 -9.60
C GLN A 35 -16.86 3.32 -8.21
N GLY A 36 -15.88 3.70 -7.39
CA GLY A 36 -16.14 4.18 -6.03
C GLY A 36 -16.47 3.09 -5.00
N SER A 37 -16.53 1.81 -5.37
CA SER A 37 -16.87 0.72 -4.45
C SER A 37 -15.78 0.35 -3.40
N GLY A 38 -14.66 1.09 -3.35
CA GLY A 38 -13.61 0.83 -2.37
C GLY A 38 -12.55 -0.22 -2.74
N LYS A 39 -12.52 -0.71 -3.99
CA LYS A 39 -11.48 -1.66 -4.46
C LYS A 39 -10.05 -1.19 -4.17
N SER A 40 -9.76 0.07 -4.49
CA SER A 40 -8.45 0.68 -4.21
C SER A 40 -8.21 0.86 -2.71
N THR A 41 -9.26 1.07 -1.91
CA THR A 41 -9.17 1.19 -0.45
C THR A 41 -8.66 -0.11 0.16
N VAL A 42 -9.21 -1.26 -0.26
CA VAL A 42 -8.73 -2.59 0.19
C VAL A 42 -7.25 -2.77 -0.16
N ALA A 43 -6.86 -2.50 -1.41
CA ALA A 43 -5.48 -2.65 -1.86
C ALA A 43 -4.50 -1.74 -1.10
N LYS A 44 -4.87 -0.47 -0.86
CA LYS A 44 -4.07 0.48 -0.09
C LYS A 44 -3.88 0.00 1.35
N ILE A 45 -4.96 -0.37 2.04
CA ILE A 45 -4.90 -0.87 3.42
C ILE A 45 -4.04 -2.12 3.51
N PHE A 46 -4.25 -3.09 2.61
CA PHE A 46 -3.45 -4.31 2.55
C PHE A 46 -1.96 -4.01 2.36
N SER A 47 -1.63 -3.11 1.43
CA SER A 47 -0.24 -2.73 1.15
C SER A 47 0.44 -2.09 2.37
N THR A 48 -0.28 -1.22 3.09
CA THR A 48 0.23 -0.57 4.30
C THR A 48 0.44 -1.56 5.42
N LEU A 49 -0.52 -2.45 5.70
CA LEU A 49 -0.42 -3.42 6.79
C LEU A 49 0.65 -4.49 6.52
N SER A 50 0.75 -4.96 5.28
CA SER A 50 1.81 -5.88 4.85
C SER A 50 3.20 -5.24 5.01
N TRP A 51 3.33 -3.94 4.72
CA TRP A 51 4.59 -3.21 4.91
C TRP A 51 4.93 -3.04 6.39
N ILE A 52 3.95 -2.71 7.23
CA ILE A 52 4.14 -2.61 8.69
C ILE A 52 4.63 -3.95 9.25
N GLU A 53 3.98 -5.06 8.88
CA GLU A 53 4.42 -6.40 9.30
C GLU A 53 5.88 -6.66 8.89
N LYS A 54 6.23 -6.42 7.63
CA LYS A 54 7.60 -6.59 7.13
C LYS A 54 8.61 -5.76 7.92
N ALA A 55 8.26 -4.50 8.22
CA ALA A 55 9.14 -3.58 8.94
C ALA A 55 9.34 -4.01 10.41
N LEU A 56 8.30 -4.57 11.04
CA LEU A 56 8.37 -5.14 12.38
C LEU A 56 9.25 -6.41 12.41
N VAL A 57 9.10 -7.30 11.44
CA VAL A 57 9.91 -8.54 11.37
C VAL A 57 11.39 -8.22 11.14
N ARG A 58 11.69 -7.23 10.29
CA ARG A 58 13.06 -6.80 10.03
C ARG A 58 13.70 -6.06 11.21
N GLY A 59 12.88 -5.53 12.13
CA GLY A 59 13.36 -4.75 13.28
C GLY A 59 13.60 -3.26 12.98
N ASP A 60 13.12 -2.74 11.84
CA ASP A 60 13.27 -1.32 11.50
C ASP A 60 12.49 -0.41 12.47
N TYR A 61 11.39 -0.93 13.00
CA TYR A 61 10.47 -0.23 13.91
C TYR A 61 9.96 -1.17 15.00
N THR A 62 9.58 -0.61 16.14
CA THR A 62 8.93 -1.34 17.22
C THR A 62 7.40 -1.30 17.07
N ALA A 63 6.69 -2.26 17.65
CA ALA A 63 5.22 -2.22 17.71
C ALA A 63 4.73 -0.93 18.39
N GLY A 64 5.42 -0.50 19.45
CA GLY A 64 5.13 0.74 20.17
C GLY A 64 5.16 1.98 19.28
N TYR A 65 6.09 2.06 18.32
CA TYR A 65 6.16 3.16 17.35
C TYR A 65 4.86 3.32 16.55
N PHE A 66 4.26 2.21 16.10
CA PHE A 66 3.02 2.25 15.31
C PHE A 66 1.77 2.43 16.16
N CYS A 67 1.79 1.98 17.41
CA CYS A 67 0.67 2.09 18.35
C CYS A 67 0.53 3.49 18.98
N GLN A 68 1.48 4.40 18.74
CA GLN A 68 1.38 5.80 19.17
C GLN A 68 0.09 6.47 18.66
N PHE A 69 -0.47 7.37 19.47
CA PHE A 69 -1.73 8.05 19.17
C PHE A 69 -1.70 8.69 17.77
N ASN A 70 -2.70 8.36 16.95
CA ASN A 70 -2.86 8.85 15.57
C ASN A 70 -1.70 8.56 14.60
N GLN A 71 -0.68 7.79 14.97
CA GLN A 71 0.46 7.50 14.10
C GLN A 71 0.02 6.73 12.84
N PHE A 72 -0.80 5.70 13.02
CA PHE A 72 -1.33 4.89 11.92
C PHE A 72 -2.14 5.75 10.92
N LYS A 73 -3.05 6.58 11.43
CA LYS A 73 -3.88 7.48 10.62
C LYS A 73 -3.03 8.56 9.92
N LYS A 74 -2.28 9.36 10.68
CA LYS A 74 -1.60 10.57 10.17
C LYS A 74 -0.35 10.29 9.36
N LYS A 75 0.33 9.16 9.56
CA LYS A 75 1.53 8.81 8.78
C LYS A 75 1.25 7.73 7.75
N GLN A 76 0.79 6.57 8.21
CA GLN A 76 0.74 5.38 7.36
C GLN A 76 -0.41 5.45 6.34
N LEU A 77 -1.62 5.82 6.76
CA LEU A 77 -2.74 5.95 5.85
C LEU A 77 -2.76 7.28 5.07
N SER A 78 -2.23 8.35 5.67
CA SER A 78 -2.08 9.64 4.98
C SER A 78 -1.12 9.54 3.78
N TYR A 79 -0.07 8.70 3.90
CA TYR A 79 0.79 8.37 2.75
C TYR A 79 -0.04 7.87 1.55
N GLN A 80 -1.04 7.03 1.81
CA GLN A 80 -1.94 6.49 0.78
C GLN A 80 -3.13 7.40 0.42
N GLY A 81 -3.24 8.57 1.06
CA GLY A 81 -4.34 9.53 0.89
C GLY A 81 -5.71 9.01 1.33
N ILE A 82 -5.75 8.11 2.33
CA ILE A 82 -6.99 7.51 2.84
C ILE A 82 -7.15 7.69 4.36
N ASP A 83 -6.41 8.61 4.97
CA ASP A 83 -6.53 8.94 6.39
C ASP A 83 -7.91 9.48 6.76
N ASN A 84 -8.52 10.28 5.87
CA ASN A 84 -9.87 10.81 6.03
C ASN A 84 -10.98 9.74 5.89
N TYR A 85 -10.65 8.52 5.50
CA TYR A 85 -11.63 7.43 5.42
C TYR A 85 -11.90 6.79 6.78
N LEU A 86 -11.01 7.00 7.76
CA LEU A 86 -11.16 6.49 9.10
C LEU A 86 -12.07 7.38 9.96
N ASN A 87 -13.04 6.76 10.59
CA ASN A 87 -13.94 7.31 11.60
C ASN A 87 -13.86 6.47 12.91
N GLU A 88 -14.63 6.85 13.92
CA GLU A 88 -14.63 6.19 15.24
C GLU A 88 -15.10 4.72 15.18
N ASN A 89 -15.98 4.40 14.23
CA ASN A 89 -16.54 3.07 14.02
C ASN A 89 -15.71 2.22 13.03
N SER A 90 -14.61 2.77 12.49
CA SER A 90 -13.73 2.05 11.59
C SER A 90 -13.07 0.87 12.28
N PHE A 91 -13.17 -0.29 11.64
CA PHE A 91 -12.53 -1.52 12.08
C PHE A 91 -11.66 -2.08 10.95
N ILE A 92 -10.41 -2.37 11.28
CA ILE A 92 -9.49 -3.06 10.36
C ILE A 92 -8.80 -4.16 11.14
N GLU A 93 -8.77 -5.36 10.58
CA GLU A 93 -8.04 -6.47 11.15
C GLU A 93 -7.27 -7.20 10.08
N TYR A 94 -5.97 -7.32 10.30
CA TYR A 94 -5.04 -7.99 9.42
C TYR A 94 -4.36 -9.13 10.16
N ILE A 95 -4.43 -10.32 9.58
CA ILE A 95 -3.77 -11.52 10.08
C ILE A 95 -2.67 -11.86 9.07
N GLY A 96 -1.45 -11.48 9.41
CA GLY A 96 -0.26 -11.77 8.63
C GLY A 96 0.36 -13.13 8.95
N ASN A 97 1.57 -13.35 8.47
CA ASN A 97 2.34 -14.57 8.77
C ASN A 97 3.07 -14.48 10.13
N ALA A 98 3.45 -13.27 10.57
CA ALA A 98 4.21 -13.02 11.79
C ALA A 98 3.48 -12.12 12.80
N PHE A 99 2.54 -11.29 12.35
CA PHE A 99 1.82 -10.36 13.21
C PHE A 99 0.32 -10.33 12.90
N ARG A 100 -0.47 -10.15 13.96
CA ARG A 100 -1.87 -9.72 13.88
C ARG A 100 -1.92 -8.23 14.20
N ILE A 101 -2.55 -7.47 13.32
CA ILE A 101 -2.68 -6.01 13.44
C ILE A 101 -4.17 -5.67 13.46
N THR A 102 -4.61 -5.00 14.52
CA THR A 102 -6.01 -4.61 14.69
C THR A 102 -6.09 -3.10 14.91
N TYR A 103 -6.94 -2.44 14.14
CA TYR A 103 -7.30 -1.04 14.31
C TYR A 103 -8.77 -0.93 14.69
N ARG A 104 -9.04 -0.34 15.87
CA ARG A 104 -10.39 -0.11 16.38
C ARG A 104 -10.36 1.05 17.37
N ASN A 105 -11.44 1.82 17.47
CA ASN A 105 -11.57 2.94 18.41
C ASN A 105 -10.39 3.91 18.31
N LEU A 106 -9.98 4.22 17.08
CA LEU A 106 -8.84 5.08 16.75
C LEU A 106 -7.46 4.62 17.25
N LYS A 107 -7.35 3.37 17.74
CA LYS A 107 -6.10 2.80 18.27
C LYS A 107 -5.66 1.60 17.45
N LEU A 108 -4.35 1.47 17.26
CA LEU A 108 -3.72 0.31 16.65
C LEU A 108 -3.22 -0.62 17.76
N LYS A 109 -3.47 -1.92 17.62
CA LYS A 109 -2.94 -3.00 18.44
C LYS A 109 -2.18 -3.95 17.52
N ILE A 110 -0.98 -4.34 17.94
CA ILE A 110 -0.11 -5.25 17.18
C ILE A 110 0.28 -6.39 18.12
N GLU A 111 0.00 -7.61 17.70
CA GLU A 111 0.29 -8.83 18.44
C GLU A 111 1.18 -9.73 17.60
N LYS A 112 2.26 -10.25 18.20
CA LYS A 112 3.15 -11.19 17.52
C LYS A 112 2.48 -12.56 17.47
N SER A 113 2.41 -13.16 16.29
CA SER A 113 1.90 -14.52 16.12
C SER A 113 2.95 -15.52 16.62
N SER A 114 2.50 -16.59 17.27
CA SER A 114 3.33 -17.60 17.93
C SER A 114 4.09 -18.54 16.97
N SER A 115 3.96 -18.38 15.64
CA SER A 115 4.54 -19.26 14.62
C SER A 115 5.86 -18.76 13.99
N LYS A 116 6.96 -19.32 14.52
CA LYS A 116 8.23 -19.84 13.92
C LYS A 116 8.87 -19.23 12.64
N SER A 117 10.12 -18.77 12.86
CA SER A 117 11.41 -19.00 12.17
C SER A 117 11.61 -18.90 10.65
N ASP A 118 10.59 -18.88 9.78
CA ASP A 118 10.81 -18.75 8.32
C ASP A 118 9.89 -17.70 7.68
N TYR A 119 10.09 -16.44 8.08
CA TYR A 119 9.38 -15.33 7.46
C TYR A 119 9.94 -15.02 6.09
N LYS A 120 9.18 -15.32 5.04
CA LYS A 120 9.51 -14.93 3.67
C LYS A 120 9.26 -13.44 3.48
N PHE A 121 10.33 -12.66 3.34
CA PHE A 121 10.24 -11.21 3.15
C PHE A 121 9.54 -10.86 1.82
N PRO A 122 8.32 -10.29 1.84
CA PRO A 122 7.61 -9.96 0.62
C PRO A 122 8.22 -8.73 -0.06
N LYS A 123 8.20 -8.70 -1.39
CA LYS A 123 8.43 -7.48 -2.18
C LYS A 123 7.08 -6.78 -2.35
N ILE A 124 6.88 -5.68 -1.62
CA ILE A 124 5.59 -4.98 -1.56
C ILE A 124 5.70 -3.68 -2.35
N MET A 125 4.79 -3.47 -3.29
CA MET A 125 4.64 -2.22 -4.02
C MET A 125 3.16 -1.95 -4.26
N TYR A 126 2.71 -0.73 -3.97
CA TYR A 126 1.41 -0.23 -4.43
C TYR A 126 1.63 0.65 -5.65
N VAL A 127 1.02 0.29 -6.78
CA VAL A 127 1.10 1.06 -8.02
C VAL A 127 -0.22 1.82 -8.20
N PRO A 128 -0.22 3.16 -8.16
CA PRO A 128 -1.45 3.95 -8.22
C PRO A 128 -2.05 3.99 -9.63
N ALA A 129 -3.27 4.53 -9.76
CA ALA A 129 -3.99 4.61 -11.04
C ALA A 129 -3.29 5.56 -12.03
N GLU A 130 -2.65 6.60 -11.50
CA GLU A 130 -1.92 7.64 -12.21
C GLU A 130 -0.58 7.15 -12.80
N ARG A 131 -0.26 5.85 -12.71
CA ARG A 131 0.99 5.26 -13.23
C ARG A 131 1.27 5.55 -14.71
N ASN A 132 0.24 5.76 -15.53
CA ASN A 132 0.42 6.11 -16.94
C ASN A 132 1.15 7.44 -17.13
N PHE A 133 1.15 8.29 -16.10
CA PHE A 133 1.91 9.52 -16.09
C PHE A 133 3.43 9.28 -16.21
N VAL A 134 3.94 8.11 -15.80
CA VAL A 134 5.36 7.74 -15.94
C VAL A 134 5.79 7.76 -17.41
N SER A 135 4.94 7.28 -18.33
CA SER A 135 5.28 7.24 -19.76
C SER A 135 5.24 8.61 -20.42
N SER A 136 4.56 9.59 -19.83
CA SER A 136 4.39 10.93 -20.42
C SER A 136 5.45 11.94 -19.99
N VAL A 137 6.32 11.58 -19.03
CA VAL A 137 7.31 12.49 -18.45
C VAL A 137 8.71 11.91 -18.65
N ASP A 138 9.66 12.75 -19.06
CA ASP A 138 11.06 12.35 -19.27
C ASP A 138 11.89 12.42 -17.99
N ARG A 139 11.62 13.39 -17.12
CA ARG A 139 12.27 13.56 -15.80
C ARG A 139 11.25 13.64 -14.65
N PRO A 140 10.54 12.52 -14.33
CA PRO A 140 9.64 12.46 -13.19
C PRO A 140 10.29 12.82 -11.84
N ASP A 141 11.61 12.69 -11.72
CA ASP A 141 12.39 13.11 -10.56
C ASP A 141 12.33 14.63 -10.28
N LEU A 142 12.06 15.45 -11.31
CA LEU A 142 11.95 16.91 -11.17
C LEU A 142 10.54 17.38 -10.79
N LEU A 143 9.56 16.49 -10.80
CA LEU A 143 8.17 16.87 -10.56
C LEU A 143 7.88 17.08 -9.07
N LYS A 144 7.36 18.26 -8.76
CA LYS A 144 6.95 18.65 -7.41
C LYS A 144 5.44 18.44 -7.24
N ARG A 145 5.01 18.22 -5.99
CA ARG A 145 3.59 18.15 -5.57
C ARG A 145 2.78 16.97 -6.14
N LEU A 146 3.43 15.91 -6.61
CA LEU A 146 2.73 14.67 -6.94
C LEU A 146 2.25 13.95 -5.66
N PRO A 147 1.19 13.13 -5.74
CA PRO A 147 0.80 12.25 -4.65
C PRO A 147 1.97 11.39 -4.18
N LEU A 148 2.14 11.27 -2.86
CA LEU A 148 3.27 10.53 -2.26
C LEU A 148 3.41 9.08 -2.77
N PRO A 149 2.34 8.30 -2.99
CA PRO A 149 2.47 6.95 -3.55
C PRO A 149 3.01 6.94 -4.98
N LEU A 150 2.64 7.96 -5.78
CA LEU A 150 3.13 8.10 -7.14
C LEU A 150 4.62 8.46 -7.15
N ILE A 151 5.05 9.41 -6.31
CA ILE A 151 6.48 9.74 -6.13
C ILE A 151 7.26 8.51 -5.68
N GLY A 152 6.72 7.76 -4.71
CA GLY A 152 7.32 6.51 -4.25
C GLY A 152 7.51 5.54 -5.41
N SER A 153 6.44 5.24 -6.16
CA SER A 153 6.48 4.32 -7.30
C SER A 153 7.46 4.78 -8.40
N LEU A 154 7.55 6.09 -8.68
CA LEU A 154 8.47 6.66 -9.66
C LEU A 154 9.94 6.51 -9.24
N LYS A 155 10.25 6.75 -7.96
CA LYS A 155 11.59 6.52 -7.42
C LYS A 155 12.01 5.06 -7.56
N TRP A 156 11.11 4.13 -7.19
CA TRP A 156 11.35 2.70 -7.40
C TRP A 156 11.55 2.37 -8.88
N PHE A 157 10.73 2.93 -9.77
CA PHE A 157 10.86 2.71 -11.21
C PHE A 157 12.21 3.20 -11.76
N SER A 158 12.67 4.38 -11.36
CA SER A 158 13.96 4.93 -11.79
C SER A 158 15.15 4.06 -11.33
N VAL A 159 15.11 3.56 -10.10
CA VAL A 159 16.18 2.70 -9.53
C VAL A 159 16.22 1.32 -10.18
N TYR A 160 15.06 0.71 -10.45
CA TYR A 160 14.97 -0.70 -10.85
C TYR A 160 14.76 -0.90 -12.36
N CYS A 161 14.36 0.14 -13.10
CA CYS A 161 14.17 0.07 -14.55
C CYS A 161 14.97 1.15 -15.31
N PRO A 162 16.31 1.20 -15.16
CA PRO A 162 17.13 2.20 -15.83
C PRO A 162 17.13 2.05 -17.37
N LEU A 163 16.85 0.85 -17.89
CA LEU A 163 16.82 0.56 -19.32
C LEU A 163 15.66 1.27 -20.06
N ILE A 164 14.48 1.40 -19.44
CA ILE A 164 13.36 2.15 -20.03
C ILE A 164 13.68 3.66 -20.05
N TYR A 165 14.38 4.15 -19.01
CA TYR A 165 14.86 5.53 -18.95
C TYR A 165 15.93 5.82 -20.02
N ARG A 166 16.85 4.88 -20.27
CA ARG A 166 17.87 4.96 -21.32
C ARG A 166 17.29 4.89 -22.73
N TYR A 167 16.24 4.08 -22.94
CA TYR A 167 15.58 3.97 -24.25
C TYR A 167 14.90 5.27 -24.69
N LYS A 168 14.30 6.03 -23.76
CA LYS A 168 13.71 7.34 -24.07
C LYS A 168 14.74 8.40 -24.46
N THR A 169 15.87 8.45 -23.75
CA THR A 169 16.97 9.38 -24.08
C THR A 169 17.62 9.03 -25.43
N PHE A 170 17.70 7.74 -25.77
CA PHE A 170 18.21 7.29 -27.07
C PHE A 170 17.30 7.70 -28.24
N ASN A 171 15.97 7.64 -28.07
CA ASN A 171 15.03 7.95 -29.15
C ASN A 171 14.87 9.47 -29.42
N GLN A 172 15.15 10.32 -28.43
CA GLN A 172 15.15 11.79 -28.62
C GLN A 172 16.36 12.27 -29.43
N ASN A 173 17.54 11.66 -29.24
CA ASN A 173 18.73 12.03 -30.00
C ASN A 173 18.64 11.69 -31.49
N HIS A 174 17.88 10.65 -31.87
CA HIS A 174 17.69 10.27 -33.27
C HIS A 174 16.59 11.05 -33.99
N GLN A 175 15.72 11.79 -33.28
CA GLN A 175 14.78 12.71 -33.94
C GLN A 175 15.43 14.04 -34.33
N THR A 176 16.60 14.37 -33.78
CA THR A 176 17.40 15.55 -34.15
C THR A 176 18.40 15.31 -35.29
N GLU A 177 18.55 14.08 -35.78
CA GLU A 177 19.48 13.73 -36.88
C GLU A 177 18.79 13.66 -38.27
N TRP A 178 17.50 13.99 -38.37
CA TRP A 178 16.74 14.03 -39.63
C TRP A 178 16.00 15.37 -39.86
N GLN A 179 16.59 16.48 -39.40
CA GLN A 179 16.31 17.83 -39.91
C GLN A 179 17.59 18.42 -40.51
#